data_AF-A0A9P4HW64-F1
#
_entry.id   AF-A0A9P4HW64-F1
#
_cell.length_a   1.000
_cell.length_b   1.000
_cell.length_c   1.000
_cell.angle_alpha   90.00
_cell.angle_beta   90.00
_cell.angle_gamma   90.00
#
_symmetry.space_group_name_H-M   'P 1'
#
loop_
_entity.id
_entity.type
_entity.pdbx_description
1 polymer ?
#
loop_
_entity_poly.entity_id
_entity_poly.type
_entity_poly.pdbx_seq_one_letter_code
_entity_poly.pdbx_strand_id
1 'polypeptide(L)'
;MKAPRKIPLFDNSLKKAIEAVHPDMKSTSTLEDVYSQAHHHMIVAQLSECNDINSFLRIAYTCFKQPSPAHNVRVLSDYLIRNVYHFHSRGVSYDELLAAVHTIRFRLVDQGLELPQSLLIVGVVLAGGHSEHLWTEWELWLKNRASTQLTAADSANTPKRFVRSDGSLDLQTWIDLCFVDCFISLSDWEKAWAVVSHSKIAPEMLSRGSLDQLIEHSEHEPADYWKSSGDLLRDLYARKLHAIEKSLGVKWVWKEDEGMGWHVIDIGRENVFESASIELEKLATPEATSDEISPQFFTPVEDRKEVPPKKEKDVIGSSGDSWLDDYM
;
A
#
# COMPACT_ATOMS: atom_id res chain seq x y z
N MET A 1 27.73 19.19 -14.49
CA MET A 1 26.76 18.14 -14.85
C MET A 1 27.45 17.13 -15.77
N LYS A 2 27.59 15.86 -15.37
CA LYS A 2 28.08 14.79 -16.28
C LYS A 2 26.97 14.51 -17.30
N ALA A 3 27.33 14.42 -18.58
CA ALA A 3 26.37 14.02 -19.61
C ALA A 3 25.76 12.67 -19.24
N PRO A 4 24.43 12.48 -19.40
CA PRO A 4 23.80 11.19 -19.13
C PRO A 4 24.50 10.13 -19.98
N ARG A 5 25.04 9.09 -19.33
CA ARG A 5 25.61 7.95 -20.05
C ARG A 5 24.51 7.41 -20.96
N LYS A 6 24.78 7.33 -22.26
CA LYS A 6 23.91 6.61 -23.18
C LYS A 6 23.91 5.15 -22.73
N ILE A 7 22.83 4.76 -22.07
CA ILE A 7 22.61 3.38 -21.69
C ILE A 7 22.41 2.61 -23.01
N PRO A 8 23.23 1.61 -23.32
CA PRO A 8 23.07 0.85 -24.55
C PRO A 8 21.69 0.17 -24.53
N LEU A 9 20.84 0.57 -25.47
CA LEU A 9 19.57 -0.09 -25.72
C LEU A 9 19.86 -1.47 -26.33
N PHE A 10 19.24 -2.49 -25.75
CA PHE A 10 19.06 -3.84 -26.26
C PHE A 10 19.52 -4.10 -27.70
N ASP A 11 20.61 -4.84 -27.85
CA ASP A 11 21.11 -5.38 -29.11
C ASP A 11 21.44 -6.86 -28.91
N ASN A 12 21.35 -7.64 -29.99
CA ASN A 12 21.94 -8.99 -30.15
C ASN A 12 23.35 -9.17 -29.52
N SER A 13 24.04 -8.07 -29.26
CA SER A 13 25.31 -7.95 -28.55
C SER A 13 25.31 -8.59 -27.15
N LEU A 14 24.24 -8.46 -26.35
CA LEU A 14 24.20 -9.10 -25.01
C LEU A 14 24.13 -10.62 -25.13
N LYS A 15 23.28 -11.12 -26.04
CA LYS A 15 23.16 -12.54 -26.34
C LYS A 15 24.49 -13.12 -26.82
N LYS A 16 25.13 -12.43 -27.77
CA LYS A 16 26.47 -12.81 -28.28
C LYS A 16 27.54 -12.79 -27.19
N ALA A 17 27.49 -11.84 -26.26
CA ALA A 17 28.43 -11.76 -25.15
C ALA A 17 28.27 -12.95 -24.18
N ILE A 18 27.03 -13.32 -23.84
CA ILE A 18 26.75 -14.47 -22.98
C ILE A 18 27.16 -15.78 -23.68
N GLU A 19 26.82 -15.93 -24.96
CA GLU A 19 27.24 -17.08 -25.79
C GLU A 19 28.76 -17.20 -25.90
N ALA A 20 29.48 -16.07 -25.96
CA ALA A 20 30.94 -16.05 -26.00
C ALA A 20 31.59 -16.44 -24.65
N VAL A 21 30.95 -16.11 -23.52
CA VAL A 21 31.45 -16.44 -22.18
C VAL A 21 31.11 -17.88 -21.78
N HIS A 22 30.02 -18.43 -22.31
CA HIS A 22 29.52 -19.77 -21.97
C HIS A 22 29.32 -20.68 -23.21
N PRO A 23 30.37 -21.01 -23.97
CA PRO A 23 30.26 -21.81 -25.19
C PRO A 23 29.75 -23.26 -24.95
N ASP A 24 29.86 -23.75 -23.72
CA ASP A 24 29.49 -25.13 -23.35
C ASP A 24 28.03 -25.28 -22.88
N MET A 25 27.26 -24.19 -22.77
CA MET A 25 25.83 -24.24 -22.47
C MET A 25 25.04 -24.75 -23.68
N LYS A 26 25.03 -26.08 -23.86
CA LYS A 26 24.39 -26.76 -25.00
C LYS A 26 22.89 -26.98 -24.82
N SER A 27 22.32 -26.81 -23.62
CA SER A 27 20.87 -26.91 -23.43
C SER A 27 20.21 -25.54 -23.57
N THR A 28 19.19 -25.47 -24.41
CA THR A 28 18.45 -24.23 -24.70
C THR A 28 17.77 -23.65 -23.46
N SER A 29 17.35 -24.49 -22.51
CA SER A 29 16.68 -24.04 -21.28
C SER A 29 17.63 -23.29 -20.34
N THR A 30 18.89 -23.72 -20.21
CA THR A 30 19.85 -23.04 -19.31
C THR A 30 20.31 -21.70 -19.87
N LEU A 31 20.42 -21.58 -21.20
CA LEU A 31 20.79 -20.33 -21.86
C LEU A 31 19.69 -19.26 -21.75
N GLU A 32 18.42 -19.66 -21.87
CA GLU A 32 17.27 -18.76 -21.71
C GLU A 32 17.14 -18.23 -20.27
N ASP A 33 17.40 -19.08 -19.27
CA ASP A 33 17.39 -18.68 -17.86
C ASP A 33 18.51 -17.67 -17.55
N VAL A 34 19.73 -17.94 -18.03
CA VAL A 34 20.88 -17.02 -17.87
C VAL A 34 20.63 -15.70 -18.58
N TYR A 35 20.06 -15.73 -19.78
CA TYR A 35 19.68 -14.52 -20.50
C TYR A 35 18.62 -13.72 -19.74
N SER A 36 17.60 -14.38 -19.22
CA SER A 36 16.53 -13.75 -18.44
C SER A 36 17.06 -13.13 -17.14
N GLN A 37 18.00 -13.79 -16.46
CA GLN A 37 18.62 -13.27 -15.23
C GLN A 37 19.57 -12.10 -15.51
N ALA A 38 20.41 -12.18 -16.55
CA ALA A 38 21.25 -11.06 -16.96
C ALA A 38 20.42 -9.85 -17.38
N HIS A 39 19.32 -10.11 -18.09
CA HIS A 39 18.35 -9.10 -18.48
C HIS A 39 17.70 -8.42 -17.27
N HIS A 40 17.25 -9.22 -16.30
CA HIS A 40 16.71 -8.73 -15.04
C HIS A 40 17.71 -7.79 -14.34
N HIS A 41 18.95 -8.23 -14.11
CA HIS A 41 19.96 -7.41 -13.44
C HIS A 41 20.24 -6.09 -14.18
N MET A 42 20.22 -6.12 -15.50
CA MET A 42 20.41 -4.90 -16.30
C MET A 42 19.24 -3.93 -16.14
N ILE A 43 17.99 -4.39 -16.23
CA ILE A 43 16.80 -3.55 -16.01
C ILE A 43 16.85 -2.91 -14.62
N VAL A 44 17.17 -3.72 -13.60
CA VAL A 44 17.31 -3.27 -12.21
C VAL A 44 18.37 -2.19 -12.08
N ALA A 45 19.55 -2.37 -12.70
CA ALA A 45 20.61 -1.38 -12.68
C ALA A 45 20.18 -0.07 -13.37
N GLN A 46 19.54 -0.17 -14.54
CA GLN A 46 19.06 0.99 -15.29
C GLN A 46 18.00 1.78 -14.53
N LEU A 47 17.05 1.09 -13.89
CA LEU A 47 16.03 1.73 -13.05
C LEU A 47 16.63 2.36 -11.79
N SER A 48 17.65 1.74 -11.21
CA SER A 48 18.33 2.28 -10.02
C SER A 48 19.15 3.54 -10.33
N GLU A 49 19.65 3.67 -11.57
CA GLU A 49 20.37 4.86 -12.05
C GLU A 49 19.44 5.91 -12.69
N CYS A 50 18.14 5.65 -12.76
CA CYS A 50 17.20 6.51 -13.44
C CYS A 50 16.94 7.79 -12.62
N ASN A 51 17.24 8.95 -13.20
CA ASN A 51 17.18 10.24 -12.51
C ASN A 51 16.06 11.15 -13.01
N ASP A 52 15.32 10.76 -14.04
CA ASP A 52 14.22 11.53 -14.61
C ASP A 52 13.08 10.62 -15.09
N ILE A 53 11.85 11.15 -15.04
CA ILE A 53 10.62 10.41 -15.41
C ILE A 53 10.65 9.93 -16.86
N ASN A 54 11.20 10.72 -17.79
CA ASN A 54 11.20 10.36 -19.21
C ASN A 54 12.09 9.14 -19.47
N SER A 55 13.27 9.09 -18.86
CA SER A 55 14.15 7.92 -18.88
C SER A 55 13.47 6.71 -18.25
N PHE A 56 12.76 6.90 -17.13
CA PHE A 56 12.02 5.84 -16.45
C PHE A 56 10.93 5.23 -17.35
N LEU A 57 10.11 6.08 -17.96
CA LEU A 57 9.07 5.66 -18.91
C LEU A 57 9.66 4.94 -20.12
N ARG A 58 10.81 5.40 -20.64
CA ARG A 58 11.52 4.74 -21.73
C ARG A 58 12.01 3.35 -21.32
N ILE A 59 12.61 3.22 -20.14
CA ILE A 59 13.09 1.92 -19.63
C ILE A 59 11.90 0.97 -19.46
N ALA A 60 10.84 1.40 -18.77
CA ALA A 60 9.62 0.61 -18.58
C ALA A 60 9.04 0.14 -19.93
N TYR A 61 8.91 1.07 -20.89
CA TYR A 61 8.40 0.76 -22.23
C TYR A 61 9.27 -0.25 -22.98
N THR A 62 10.59 -0.09 -22.92
CA THR A 62 11.51 -1.01 -23.56
C THR A 62 11.41 -2.40 -22.95
N CYS A 63 11.19 -2.52 -21.64
CA CYS A 63 10.99 -3.81 -20.96
C CYS A 63 9.70 -4.52 -21.41
N PHE A 64 8.61 -3.78 -21.66
CA PHE A 64 7.35 -4.37 -22.14
C PHE A 64 7.45 -4.89 -23.58
N LYS A 65 8.41 -4.39 -24.37
CA LYS A 65 8.67 -4.89 -25.73
C LYS A 65 9.54 -6.14 -25.80
N GLN A 66 10.16 -6.55 -24.70
CA GLN A 66 11.08 -7.68 -24.67
C GLN A 66 10.33 -9.03 -24.72
N PRO A 67 11.02 -10.13 -25.07
CA PRO A 67 10.50 -11.47 -24.89
C PRO A 67 10.02 -11.66 -23.44
N SER A 68 8.89 -12.36 -23.26
CA SER A 68 8.27 -12.62 -21.96
C SER A 68 7.83 -11.36 -21.19
N PRO A 69 6.98 -10.49 -21.78
CA PRO A 69 6.55 -9.24 -21.16
C PRO A 69 5.87 -9.44 -19.81
N ALA A 70 5.10 -10.53 -19.61
CA ALA A 70 4.47 -10.85 -18.34
C ALA A 70 5.50 -11.07 -17.20
N HIS A 71 6.63 -11.73 -17.48
CA HIS A 71 7.70 -11.89 -16.50
C HIS A 71 8.35 -10.54 -16.17
N ASN A 72 8.63 -9.73 -17.19
CA ASN A 72 9.23 -8.40 -17.01
C ASN A 72 8.32 -7.48 -16.19
N VAL A 73 7.01 -7.52 -16.43
CA VAL A 73 6.00 -6.78 -15.68
C VAL A 73 6.04 -7.14 -14.19
N ARG A 74 6.15 -8.43 -13.86
CA ARG A 74 6.27 -8.90 -12.46
C ARG A 74 7.59 -8.50 -11.82
N VAL A 75 8.68 -8.45 -12.58
CA VAL A 75 9.98 -7.98 -12.08
C VAL A 75 9.94 -6.48 -11.83
N LEU A 76 9.34 -5.73 -12.74
CA LEU A 76 9.29 -4.27 -12.71
C LEU A 76 8.40 -3.76 -11.58
N SER A 77 7.37 -4.50 -11.18
CA SER A 77 6.36 -4.08 -10.20
C SER A 77 6.96 -3.38 -8.98
N ASP A 78 8.03 -3.94 -8.41
CA ASP A 78 8.66 -3.45 -7.18
C ASP A 78 9.54 -2.22 -7.44
N TYR A 79 10.22 -2.21 -8.60
CA TYR A 79 11.06 -1.09 -9.03
C TYR A 79 10.25 0.10 -9.49
N LEU A 80 9.05 -0.12 -10.06
CA LEU A 80 8.10 0.93 -10.41
C LEU A 80 7.69 1.69 -9.15
N ILE A 81 7.32 0.98 -8.07
CA ILE A 81 6.99 1.60 -6.78
C ILE A 81 8.18 2.41 -6.26
N ARG A 82 9.35 1.78 -6.14
CA ARG A 82 10.56 2.42 -5.58
C ARG A 82 10.94 3.68 -6.35
N ASN A 83 10.86 3.65 -7.68
CA ASN A 83 11.18 4.81 -8.52
C ASN A 83 10.17 5.93 -8.37
N VAL A 84 8.87 5.63 -8.25
CA VAL A 84 7.86 6.65 -7.99
C VAL A 84 8.14 7.39 -6.68
N TYR A 85 8.41 6.67 -5.59
CA TYR A 85 8.80 7.29 -4.32
C TYR A 85 10.13 8.05 -4.42
N HIS A 86 11.10 7.52 -5.16
CA HIS A 86 12.38 8.20 -5.40
C HIS A 86 12.17 9.54 -6.12
N PHE A 87 11.36 9.58 -7.18
CA PHE A 87 11.06 10.82 -7.89
C PHE A 87 10.29 11.82 -7.02
N HIS A 88 9.32 11.33 -6.24
CA HIS A 88 8.61 12.18 -5.28
C HIS A 88 9.57 12.84 -4.29
N SER A 89 10.52 12.08 -3.71
CA SER A 89 11.54 12.61 -2.79
C SER A 89 12.45 13.69 -3.40
N ARG A 90 12.45 13.81 -4.73
CA ARG A 90 13.23 14.80 -5.48
C ARG A 90 12.40 16.00 -5.96
N GLY A 91 11.16 16.12 -5.48
CA GLY A 91 10.28 17.25 -5.76
C GLY A 91 9.48 17.12 -7.06
N VAL A 92 9.38 15.92 -7.64
CA VAL A 92 8.43 15.67 -8.72
C VAL A 92 7.00 15.72 -8.18
N SER A 93 6.11 16.44 -8.86
CA SER A 93 4.73 16.61 -8.41
C SER A 93 3.93 15.30 -8.51
N TYR A 94 2.88 15.18 -7.68
CA TYR A 94 1.97 14.03 -7.73
C TYR A 94 1.31 13.89 -9.11
N ASP A 95 0.94 15.00 -9.77
CA ASP A 95 0.36 14.97 -11.11
C ASP A 95 1.31 14.39 -12.17
N GLU A 96 2.59 14.75 -12.12
CA GLU A 96 3.60 14.23 -13.04
C GLU A 96 3.84 12.73 -12.82
N LEU A 97 3.87 12.29 -11.56
CA LEU A 97 3.98 10.88 -11.20
C LEU A 97 2.74 10.09 -11.61
N LEU A 98 1.55 10.64 -11.38
CA LEU A 98 0.28 10.01 -11.75
C LEU A 98 0.19 9.86 -13.27
N ALA A 99 0.56 10.90 -14.03
CA ALA A 99 0.64 10.84 -15.49
C ALA A 99 1.63 9.76 -15.97
N ALA A 100 2.78 9.61 -15.30
CA ALA A 100 3.73 8.56 -15.61
C ALA A 100 3.16 7.15 -15.33
N VAL A 101 2.52 6.95 -14.19
CA VAL A 101 1.88 5.69 -13.81
C VAL A 101 0.74 5.35 -14.78
N HIS A 102 -0.11 6.31 -15.14
CA HIS A 102 -1.14 6.15 -16.17
C HIS A 102 -0.56 5.78 -17.53
N THR A 103 0.55 6.42 -17.92
CA THR A 103 1.24 6.08 -19.17
C THR A 103 1.68 4.62 -19.18
N ILE A 104 2.25 4.12 -18.08
CA ILE A 104 2.65 2.72 -17.94
C ILE A 104 1.41 1.81 -17.99
N ARG A 105 0.37 2.15 -17.22
CA ARG A 105 -0.90 1.40 -17.17
C ARG A 105 -1.53 1.24 -18.55
N PHE A 106 -1.76 2.33 -19.28
CA PHE A 106 -2.36 2.29 -20.61
C PHE A 106 -1.53 1.44 -21.58
N ARG A 107 -0.20 1.51 -21.49
CA ARG A 107 0.68 0.68 -22.31
C ARG A 107 0.59 -0.81 -22.01
N LEU A 108 0.37 -1.19 -20.75
CA LEU A 108 0.14 -2.59 -20.38
C LEU A 108 -1.19 -3.07 -20.91
N VAL A 109 -2.25 -2.26 -20.75
CA VAL A 109 -3.60 -2.56 -21.27
C VAL A 109 -3.61 -2.69 -22.79
N ASP A 110 -2.96 -1.77 -23.52
CA ASP A 110 -2.83 -1.80 -24.98
C ASP A 110 -2.17 -3.09 -25.49
N GLN A 111 -1.31 -3.70 -24.67
CA GLN A 111 -0.59 -4.93 -24.99
C GLN A 111 -1.30 -6.19 -24.48
N GLY A 112 -2.47 -6.05 -23.86
CA GLY A 112 -3.18 -7.17 -23.23
C GLY A 112 -2.43 -7.78 -22.05
N LEU A 113 -1.54 -7.02 -21.41
CA LEU A 113 -0.77 -7.48 -20.25
C LEU A 113 -1.56 -7.22 -18.97
N GLU A 114 -1.42 -8.15 -18.02
CA GLU A 114 -1.99 -7.97 -16.68
C GLU A 114 -1.33 -6.77 -15.98
N LEU A 115 -2.15 -5.94 -15.36
CA LEU A 115 -1.70 -4.76 -14.63
C LEU A 115 -1.17 -5.18 -13.26
N PRO A 116 0.10 -4.90 -12.89
CA PRO A 116 0.59 -5.18 -11.56
C PRO A 116 -0.23 -4.48 -10.49
N GLN A 117 -0.53 -5.23 -9.44
CA GLN A 117 -1.27 -4.74 -8.28
C GLN A 117 -0.52 -3.60 -7.60
N SER A 118 0.81 -3.68 -7.54
CA SER A 118 1.67 -2.60 -7.05
C SER A 118 1.47 -1.29 -7.80
N LEU A 119 1.26 -1.35 -9.11
CA LEU A 119 1.11 -0.17 -9.95
C LEU A 119 -0.27 0.47 -9.74
N LEU A 120 -1.29 -0.35 -9.50
CA LEU A 120 -2.61 0.13 -9.07
C LEU A 120 -2.49 0.88 -7.74
N ILE A 121 -1.88 0.26 -6.73
CA ILE A 121 -1.68 0.87 -5.40
C ILE A 121 -1.00 2.23 -5.51
N VAL A 122 0.09 2.28 -6.28
CA VAL A 122 0.81 3.53 -6.50
C VAL A 122 -0.08 4.54 -7.21
N GLY A 123 -0.85 4.14 -8.21
CA GLY A 123 -1.83 5.00 -8.87
C GLY A 123 -2.84 5.59 -7.88
N VAL A 124 -3.39 4.76 -6.98
CA VAL A 124 -4.31 5.19 -5.91
C VAL A 124 -3.65 6.22 -4.99
N VAL A 125 -2.45 5.91 -4.49
CA VAL A 125 -1.70 6.81 -3.59
C VAL A 125 -1.42 8.15 -4.26
N LEU A 126 -1.02 8.15 -5.54
CA LEU A 126 -0.73 9.37 -6.29
C LEU A 126 -2.00 10.15 -6.64
N ALA A 127 -3.11 9.46 -6.93
CA ALA A 127 -4.41 10.08 -7.19
C ALA A 127 -5.05 10.65 -5.92
N GLY A 128 -4.57 10.24 -4.74
CA GLY A 128 -5.02 10.70 -3.43
C GLY A 128 -4.86 12.21 -3.16
N GLY A 129 -4.31 13.00 -4.10
CA GLY A 129 -4.36 14.47 -4.04
C GLY A 129 -5.65 15.08 -4.60
N HIS A 130 -6.44 14.31 -5.35
CA HIS A 130 -7.63 14.81 -6.04
C HIS A 130 -8.77 13.79 -6.02
N SER A 131 -9.83 14.10 -5.27
CA SER A 131 -10.96 13.19 -5.07
C SER A 131 -11.59 12.68 -6.37
N GLU A 132 -11.79 13.55 -7.38
CA GLU A 132 -12.38 13.15 -8.67
C GLU A 132 -11.50 12.18 -9.47
N HIS A 133 -10.18 12.37 -9.43
CA HIS A 133 -9.24 11.44 -10.06
C HIS A 133 -9.24 10.10 -9.34
N LEU A 134 -9.22 10.12 -8.01
CA LEU A 134 -9.29 8.93 -7.17
C LEU A 134 -10.58 8.14 -7.44
N TRP A 135 -11.72 8.82 -7.61
CA TRP A 135 -13.00 8.19 -7.96
C TRP A 135 -12.96 7.52 -9.33
N THR A 136 -12.43 8.23 -10.33
CA THR A 136 -12.26 7.69 -11.69
C THR A 136 -11.40 6.43 -11.69
N GLU A 137 -10.30 6.43 -10.92
CA GLU A 137 -9.44 5.25 -10.79
C GLU A 137 -10.15 4.10 -10.07
N TRP A 138 -10.95 4.38 -9.04
CA TRP A 138 -11.75 3.36 -8.36
C TRP A 138 -12.80 2.73 -9.28
N GLU A 139 -13.52 3.53 -10.09
CA GLU A 139 -14.47 2.99 -11.06
C GLU A 139 -13.79 2.13 -12.13
N LEU A 140 -12.61 2.52 -12.58
CA LEU A 140 -11.82 1.73 -13.53
C LEU A 140 -11.33 0.43 -12.90
N TRP A 141 -10.93 0.47 -11.64
CA TRP A 141 -10.60 -0.71 -10.86
C TRP A 141 -11.79 -1.68 -10.77
N LEU A 142 -12.99 -1.19 -10.45
CA LEU A 142 -14.22 -2.00 -10.43
C LEU A 142 -14.53 -2.64 -11.79
N LYS A 143 -14.39 -1.89 -12.89
CA LYS A 143 -14.60 -2.40 -14.25
C LYS A 143 -13.61 -3.52 -14.57
N ASN A 144 -12.34 -3.31 -14.27
CA ASN A 144 -11.29 -4.30 -14.51
C ASN A 144 -11.48 -5.56 -13.66
N ARG A 145 -11.88 -5.41 -12.40
CA ARG A 145 -12.22 -6.52 -11.50
C ARG A 145 -13.28 -7.44 -12.11
N ALA A 146 -14.33 -6.88 -12.69
CA ALA A 146 -15.38 -7.65 -13.34
C ALA A 146 -14.85 -8.43 -14.56
N SER A 147 -13.96 -7.82 -15.35
CA SER A 147 -13.32 -8.48 -16.49
C SER A 147 -12.39 -9.62 -16.08
N THR A 148 -11.62 -9.48 -15.00
CA THR A 148 -10.72 -10.54 -14.51
C THR A 148 -11.50 -11.73 -13.96
N GLN A 149 -12.62 -11.51 -13.25
CA GLN A 149 -13.46 -12.60 -12.73
C GLN A 149 -14.08 -13.48 -13.82
N LEU A 150 -14.36 -12.92 -15.00
CA LEU A 150 -14.90 -13.68 -16.15
C LEU A 150 -13.90 -14.70 -16.72
N THR A 151 -12.60 -14.43 -16.62
CA THR A 151 -11.56 -15.38 -17.08
C THR A 151 -11.31 -16.53 -16.10
N ALA A 152 -11.68 -16.37 -14.83
CA ALA A 152 -11.55 -17.40 -13.81
C ALA A 152 -12.72 -18.41 -13.81
N ALA A 153 -13.73 -18.23 -14.67
CA ALA A 153 -14.89 -19.10 -14.76
C ALA A 153 -14.58 -20.53 -15.26
N ASP A 154 -13.36 -20.80 -15.76
CA ASP A 154 -12.86 -22.16 -16.02
C ASP A 154 -12.33 -22.87 -14.76
N SER A 155 -12.24 -22.16 -13.62
CA SER A 155 -11.92 -22.72 -12.30
C SER A 155 -13.20 -22.81 -11.45
N ALA A 156 -14.02 -23.82 -11.76
CA ALA A 156 -15.38 -24.02 -11.27
C ALA A 156 -15.55 -24.25 -9.74
N ASN A 157 -14.63 -23.81 -8.87
CA ASN A 157 -14.66 -24.19 -7.46
C ASN A 157 -14.01 -23.22 -6.46
N THR A 158 -14.21 -21.90 -6.58
CA THR A 158 -13.87 -21.00 -5.46
C THR A 158 -15.05 -20.10 -5.06
N PRO A 159 -15.57 -20.28 -3.82
CA PRO A 159 -16.66 -19.47 -3.29
C PRO A 159 -16.18 -18.07 -2.89
N LYS A 160 -17.14 -17.14 -2.97
CA LYS A 160 -17.14 -15.76 -2.46
C LYS A 160 -16.66 -15.68 -1.00
N ARG A 161 -15.35 -15.55 -0.76
CA ARG A 161 -14.83 -15.22 0.57
C ARG A 161 -13.81 -14.10 0.47
N PHE A 162 -14.17 -12.97 1.09
CA PHE A 162 -13.35 -11.76 1.24
C PHE A 162 -12.16 -11.95 2.19
N VAL A 163 -12.20 -13.05 2.96
CA VAL A 163 -11.12 -13.50 3.84
C VAL A 163 -10.79 -14.92 3.41
N ARG A 164 -9.56 -15.13 2.94
CA ARG A 164 -9.05 -16.47 2.64
C ARG A 164 -9.14 -17.33 3.90
N SER A 165 -9.18 -18.64 3.74
CA SER A 165 -9.30 -19.59 4.87
C SER A 165 -8.16 -19.47 5.91
N ASP A 166 -7.08 -18.77 5.58
CA ASP A 166 -5.94 -18.46 6.44
C ASP A 166 -6.08 -17.12 7.20
N GLY A 167 -7.18 -16.39 7.03
CA GLY A 167 -7.38 -15.07 7.63
C GLY A 167 -6.79 -13.91 6.81
N SER A 168 -6.18 -14.16 5.65
CA SER A 168 -5.68 -13.09 4.79
C SER A 168 -6.83 -12.38 4.08
N LEU A 169 -6.76 -11.05 4.03
CA LEU A 169 -7.62 -10.24 3.17
C LEU A 169 -7.44 -10.68 1.72
N ASP A 170 -8.55 -10.77 0.97
CA ASP A 170 -8.43 -10.82 -0.47
C ASP A 170 -7.88 -9.47 -0.97
N LEU A 171 -7.10 -9.52 -2.04
CA LEU A 171 -6.48 -8.34 -2.61
C LEU A 171 -7.51 -7.28 -3.02
N GLN A 172 -8.67 -7.70 -3.52
CA GLN A 172 -9.67 -6.77 -4.01
C GLN A 172 -10.19 -5.91 -2.88
N THR A 173 -10.52 -6.53 -1.75
CA THR A 173 -10.91 -5.81 -0.55
C THR A 173 -9.79 -4.95 -0.03
N TRP A 174 -8.54 -5.43 -0.06
CA TRP A 174 -7.41 -4.62 0.40
C TRP A 174 -7.21 -3.35 -0.47
N ILE A 175 -7.36 -3.45 -1.80
CA ILE A 175 -7.32 -2.27 -2.69
C ILE A 175 -8.50 -1.34 -2.40
N ASP A 176 -9.71 -1.87 -2.22
CA ASP A 176 -10.89 -1.07 -1.90
C ASP A 176 -10.71 -0.33 -0.56
N LEU A 177 -10.10 -0.97 0.45
CA LEU A 177 -9.73 -0.33 1.72
C LEU A 177 -8.72 0.82 1.52
N CYS A 178 -7.75 0.69 0.62
CA CYS A 178 -6.83 1.79 0.29
C CYS A 178 -7.57 2.99 -0.31
N PHE A 179 -8.57 2.75 -1.17
CA PHE A 179 -9.41 3.84 -1.70
C PHE A 179 -10.21 4.54 -0.60
N VAL A 180 -10.79 3.77 0.33
CA VAL A 180 -11.51 4.33 1.50
C VAL A 180 -10.58 5.24 2.30
N ASP A 181 -9.38 4.77 2.66
CA ASP A 181 -8.42 5.57 3.42
C ASP A 181 -7.98 6.84 2.67
N CYS A 182 -7.82 6.76 1.35
CA CYS A 182 -7.49 7.93 0.53
C CYS A 182 -8.64 8.95 0.49
N PHE A 183 -9.90 8.52 0.32
CA PHE A 183 -11.04 9.43 0.36
C PHE A 183 -11.22 10.08 1.72
N ILE A 184 -11.01 9.31 2.79
CA ILE A 184 -10.98 9.82 4.17
C ILE A 184 -9.90 10.89 4.34
N SER A 185 -8.68 10.66 3.84
CA SER A 185 -7.59 11.65 3.92
C SER A 185 -7.87 12.94 3.14
N LEU A 186 -8.74 12.85 2.14
CA LEU A 186 -9.24 13.97 1.34
C LEU A 186 -10.51 14.63 1.90
N SER A 187 -11.03 14.14 3.04
CA SER A 187 -12.31 14.55 3.61
C SER A 187 -13.50 14.40 2.65
N ASP A 188 -13.43 13.47 1.68
CA ASP A 188 -14.54 13.14 0.79
C ASP A 188 -15.30 11.92 1.32
N TRP A 189 -16.07 12.18 2.38
CA TRP A 189 -16.80 11.17 3.15
C TRP A 189 -17.87 10.47 2.32
N GLU A 190 -18.53 11.18 1.41
CA GLU A 190 -19.55 10.61 0.51
C GLU A 190 -18.95 9.51 -0.36
N LYS A 191 -17.81 9.78 -0.99
CA LYS A 191 -17.13 8.78 -1.81
C LYS A 191 -16.52 7.66 -0.98
N ALA A 192 -15.96 7.96 0.20
CA ALA A 192 -15.46 6.93 1.10
C ALA A 192 -16.57 5.92 1.48
N TRP A 193 -17.74 6.42 1.88
CA TRP A 193 -18.92 5.59 2.16
C TRP A 193 -19.45 4.86 0.93
N ALA A 194 -19.41 5.50 -0.24
CA ALA A 194 -19.81 4.87 -1.49
C ALA A 194 -18.92 3.66 -1.81
N VAL A 195 -17.60 3.75 -1.61
CA VAL A 195 -16.67 2.62 -1.77
C VAL A 195 -17.02 1.49 -0.79
N VAL A 196 -17.16 1.81 0.50
CA VAL A 196 -17.51 0.84 1.55
C VAL A 196 -18.77 0.05 1.18
N SER A 197 -19.80 0.77 0.73
CA SER A 197 -21.10 0.20 0.35
C SER A 197 -21.03 -0.67 -0.91
N HIS A 198 -20.46 -0.14 -1.99
CA HIS A 198 -20.38 -0.84 -3.27
C HIS A 198 -19.51 -2.10 -3.18
N SER A 199 -18.38 -1.99 -2.48
CA SER A 199 -17.46 -3.11 -2.27
C SER A 199 -17.89 -4.06 -1.15
N LYS A 200 -18.98 -3.73 -0.44
CA LYS A 200 -19.53 -4.53 0.67
C LYS A 200 -18.48 -4.82 1.74
N ILE A 201 -17.68 -3.82 2.06
CA ILE A 201 -16.62 -3.92 3.08
C ILE A 201 -17.30 -4.04 4.43
N ALA A 202 -17.03 -5.12 5.17
CA ALA A 202 -17.56 -5.28 6.51
C ALA A 202 -16.84 -4.32 7.49
N PRO A 203 -17.52 -3.77 8.51
CA PRO A 203 -16.91 -2.76 9.38
C PRO A 203 -15.65 -3.26 10.12
N GLU A 204 -15.56 -4.55 10.40
CA GLU A 204 -14.40 -5.19 11.06
C GLU A 204 -13.15 -5.22 10.17
N MET A 205 -13.31 -5.00 8.87
CA MET A 205 -12.21 -4.94 7.90
C MET A 205 -11.59 -3.55 7.81
N LEU A 206 -12.32 -2.51 8.24
CA LEU A 206 -11.81 -1.15 8.27
C LEU A 206 -10.79 -1.00 9.41
N SER A 207 -9.76 -0.20 9.17
CA SER A 207 -8.89 0.21 10.26
C SER A 207 -9.73 0.94 11.31
N ARG A 208 -9.37 0.80 12.59
CA ARG A 208 -10.13 1.45 13.68
C ARG A 208 -10.23 2.97 13.49
N GLY A 209 -9.16 3.61 13.01
CA GLY A 209 -9.15 5.04 12.72
C GLY A 209 -10.08 5.40 11.57
N SER A 210 -10.03 4.65 10.47
CA SER A 210 -10.90 4.86 9.31
C SER A 210 -12.37 4.69 9.66
N LEU A 211 -12.69 3.67 10.47
CA LEU A 211 -14.04 3.42 10.96
C LEU A 211 -14.52 4.55 11.89
N ASP A 212 -13.70 4.96 12.87
CA ASP A 212 -14.04 6.03 13.80
C ASP A 212 -14.34 7.35 13.06
N GLN A 213 -13.60 7.66 11.98
CA GLN A 213 -13.79 8.85 11.13
C GLN A 213 -15.01 8.74 10.21
N LEU A 214 -15.25 7.60 9.56
CA LEU A 214 -16.45 7.39 8.74
C LEU A 214 -17.73 7.59 9.55
N ILE A 215 -17.75 7.10 10.80
CA ILE A 215 -18.93 7.19 11.67
C ILE A 215 -19.17 8.62 12.16
N GLU A 216 -18.12 9.43 12.31
CA GLU A 216 -18.28 10.87 12.56
C GLU A 216 -19.03 11.57 11.43
N HIS A 217 -18.99 10.98 10.23
CA HIS A 217 -19.65 11.44 9.02
C HIS A 217 -20.77 10.49 8.56
N SER A 218 -21.53 9.94 9.50
CA SER A 218 -22.63 8.99 9.24
C SER A 218 -23.78 9.56 8.40
N GLU A 219 -23.86 10.89 8.20
CA GLU A 219 -24.83 11.54 7.31
C GLU A 219 -24.69 11.10 5.83
N HIS A 220 -23.52 10.58 5.47
CA HIS A 220 -23.21 10.04 4.15
C HIS A 220 -23.37 8.52 4.07
N GLU A 221 -23.72 7.85 5.18
CA GLU A 221 -23.86 6.40 5.24
C GLU A 221 -25.07 5.93 4.39
N PRO A 222 -24.89 4.94 3.51
CA PRO A 222 -26.01 4.35 2.79
C PRO A 222 -26.93 3.56 3.74
N ALA A 223 -28.24 3.78 3.59
CA ALA A 223 -29.28 3.24 4.49
C ALA A 223 -29.25 1.70 4.69
N ASP A 224 -28.76 0.95 3.70
CA ASP A 224 -28.66 -0.51 3.78
C ASP A 224 -27.48 -1.00 4.62
N TYR A 225 -26.44 -0.18 4.79
CA TYR A 225 -25.24 -0.54 5.54
C TYR A 225 -25.53 -0.64 7.05
N TRP A 226 -26.36 0.27 7.57
CA TRP A 226 -26.79 0.34 8.98
C TRP A 226 -27.33 -0.99 9.52
N LYS A 227 -28.07 -1.73 8.69
CA LYS A 227 -28.69 -3.00 9.10
C LYS A 227 -27.65 -4.08 9.42
N SER A 228 -26.50 -4.05 8.75
CA SER A 228 -25.40 -4.99 8.97
C SER A 228 -24.38 -4.50 9.99
N SER A 229 -24.22 -3.19 10.16
CA SER A 229 -23.19 -2.58 11.01
C SER A 229 -23.71 -2.16 12.41
N GLY A 230 -25.02 -2.22 12.66
CA GLY A 230 -25.65 -1.65 13.84
C GLY A 230 -25.08 -2.08 15.20
N ASP A 231 -24.61 -3.33 15.34
CA ASP A 231 -23.96 -3.78 16.59
C ASP A 231 -22.57 -3.14 16.79
N LEU A 232 -21.76 -3.09 15.73
CA LEU A 232 -20.43 -2.47 15.76
C LEU A 232 -20.50 -0.96 15.98
N LEU A 233 -21.50 -0.31 15.37
CA LEU A 233 -21.76 1.11 15.59
C LEU A 233 -22.19 1.38 17.03
N ARG A 234 -23.09 0.55 17.58
CA ARG A 234 -23.48 0.63 18.99
C ARG A 234 -22.29 0.48 19.92
N ASP A 235 -21.42 -0.50 19.68
CA ASP A 235 -20.20 -0.70 20.47
C ASP A 235 -19.25 0.51 20.37
N LEU A 236 -19.12 1.11 19.19
CA LEU A 236 -18.29 2.28 18.98
C LEU A 236 -18.84 3.53 19.66
N TYR A 237 -20.14 3.80 19.53
CA TYR A 237 -20.80 4.89 20.27
C TYR A 237 -20.76 4.65 21.78
N ALA A 238 -20.90 3.40 22.24
CA ALA A 238 -20.74 3.06 23.65
C ALA A 238 -19.31 3.39 24.14
N ARG A 239 -18.28 3.09 23.34
CA ARG A 239 -16.89 3.48 23.65
C ARG A 239 -16.70 5.00 23.68
N LYS A 240 -17.24 5.74 22.70
CA LYS A 240 -17.15 7.21 22.64
C LYS A 240 -17.90 7.85 23.81
N LEU A 241 -19.12 7.38 24.10
CA LEU A 241 -19.90 7.80 25.26
C LEU A 241 -19.15 7.54 26.56
N HIS A 242 -18.58 6.33 26.73
CA HIS A 242 -17.78 6.01 27.90
C HIS A 242 -16.56 6.93 28.07
N ALA A 243 -15.90 7.33 26.96
CA ALA A 243 -14.80 8.29 27.02
C ALA A 243 -15.26 9.69 27.49
N ILE A 244 -16.42 10.15 27.00
CA ILE A 244 -17.05 11.42 27.42
C ILE A 244 -17.49 11.35 28.89
N GLU A 245 -18.16 10.27 29.28
CA GLU A 245 -18.57 10.02 30.67
C GLU A 245 -17.36 10.05 31.61
N LYS A 246 -16.27 9.38 31.22
CA LYS A 246 -15.02 9.34 31.96
C LYS A 246 -14.38 10.72 32.09
N SER A 247 -14.40 11.57 31.04
CA SER A 247 -13.83 12.91 31.11
C SER A 247 -14.69 13.86 31.94
N LEU A 248 -16.01 13.72 31.88
CA LEU A 248 -16.97 14.50 32.68
C LEU A 248 -17.13 14.00 34.12
N GLY A 249 -16.57 12.84 34.46
CA GLY A 249 -16.74 12.23 35.78
C GLY A 249 -18.19 11.80 36.06
N VAL A 250 -18.93 11.40 35.02
CA VAL A 250 -20.31 10.90 35.13
C VAL A 250 -20.37 9.45 34.62
N LYS A 251 -21.45 8.74 34.93
CA LYS A 251 -21.74 7.41 34.36
C LYS A 251 -23.23 7.24 34.13
N TRP A 252 -23.60 6.61 33.02
CA TRP A 252 -24.96 6.18 32.75
C TRP A 252 -25.37 5.03 33.68
N VAL A 253 -26.53 5.16 34.31
CA VAL A 253 -27.16 4.11 35.11
C VAL A 253 -28.50 3.79 34.46
N TRP A 254 -28.64 2.56 33.99
CA TRP A 254 -29.91 2.03 33.49
C TRP A 254 -30.72 1.45 34.64
N LYS A 255 -32.02 1.79 34.72
CA LYS A 255 -32.95 1.19 35.67
C LYS A 255 -34.06 0.47 34.91
N GLU A 256 -33.96 -0.86 34.91
CA GLU A 256 -34.84 -1.74 34.15
C GLU A 256 -36.32 -1.58 34.56
N ASP A 257 -36.60 -1.43 35.86
CA ASP A 257 -37.95 -1.25 36.40
C ASP A 257 -38.68 0.00 35.88
N GLU A 258 -37.93 1.01 35.45
CA GLU A 258 -38.49 2.29 34.97
C GLU A 258 -38.37 2.42 33.44
N GLY A 259 -37.71 1.48 32.77
CA GLY A 259 -37.45 1.54 31.33
C GLY A 259 -36.67 2.79 30.91
N MET A 260 -35.93 3.41 31.83
CA MET A 260 -35.17 4.62 31.59
C MET A 260 -33.81 4.59 32.28
N GLY A 261 -32.92 5.48 31.87
CA GLY A 261 -31.63 5.67 32.52
C GLY A 261 -31.30 7.15 32.66
N TRP A 262 -30.29 7.43 33.49
CA TRP A 262 -29.80 8.79 33.73
C TRP A 262 -28.30 8.76 34.03
N HIS A 263 -27.65 9.91 33.85
CA HIS A 263 -26.25 10.08 34.24
C HIS A 263 -26.15 10.43 35.73
N VAL A 264 -25.22 9.80 36.44
CA VAL A 264 -24.90 10.08 37.85
C VAL A 264 -23.45 10.52 37.95
N ILE A 265 -23.15 11.51 38.80
CA ILE A 265 -21.77 11.92 39.10
C ILE A 265 -21.04 10.75 39.78
N ASP A 266 -19.88 10.39 39.28
CA ASP A 266 -19.06 9.33 39.85
C ASP A 266 -18.29 9.89 41.06
N ILE A 267 -18.88 9.76 42.25
CA ILE A 267 -18.44 10.37 43.52
C ILE A 267 -17.00 9.97 43.92
N GLY A 268 -16.44 8.91 43.33
CA GLY A 268 -15.03 8.54 43.49
C GLY A 268 -14.02 9.52 42.85
N ARG A 269 -14.50 10.58 42.18
CA ARG A 269 -13.72 11.52 41.36
C ARG A 269 -14.03 13.00 41.64
N GLU A 270 -14.39 13.36 42.88
CA GLU A 270 -14.68 14.76 43.25
C GLU A 270 -13.57 15.78 42.87
N ASN A 271 -12.32 15.34 42.63
CA ASN A 271 -11.21 16.19 42.17
C ASN A 271 -11.03 16.26 40.63
N VAL A 272 -11.88 15.61 39.81
CA VAL A 272 -11.67 15.52 38.34
C VAL A 272 -12.22 16.73 37.58
N PHE A 273 -13.18 17.47 38.11
CA PHE A 273 -13.73 18.66 37.44
C PHE A 273 -12.69 19.77 37.20
N GLU A 274 -11.70 19.91 38.08
CA GLU A 274 -10.57 20.83 37.87
C GLU A 274 -9.63 20.33 36.75
N SER A 275 -9.47 19.01 36.60
CA SER A 275 -8.59 18.42 35.58
C SER A 275 -9.23 18.40 34.18
N ALA A 276 -10.54 18.12 34.12
CA ALA A 276 -11.31 18.04 32.87
C ALA A 276 -11.54 19.40 32.22
N SER A 277 -11.71 20.47 33.02
CA SER A 277 -11.78 21.84 32.49
C SER A 277 -10.49 22.21 31.74
N ILE A 278 -9.33 21.78 32.24
CA ILE A 278 -8.02 22.04 31.61
C ILE A 278 -7.84 21.24 30.31
N GLU A 279 -8.35 20.01 30.21
CA GLU A 279 -8.30 19.21 28.96
C GLU A 279 -9.30 19.69 27.90
N LEU A 280 -10.51 20.09 28.30
CA LEU A 280 -11.50 20.68 27.37
C LEU A 280 -11.04 22.03 26.83
N GLU A 281 -10.35 22.84 27.64
CA GLU A 281 -9.77 24.12 27.19
C GLU A 281 -8.62 23.89 26.19
N LYS A 282 -7.82 22.83 26.37
CA LYS A 282 -6.79 22.39 25.39
C LYS A 282 -7.37 21.84 24.09
N LEU A 283 -8.52 21.15 24.15
CA LEU A 283 -9.24 20.68 22.96
C LEU A 283 -9.96 21.81 22.22
N ALA A 284 -10.30 22.91 22.91
CA ALA A 284 -10.98 24.07 22.33
C ALA A 284 -10.02 25.12 21.74
N THR A 285 -8.74 25.10 22.11
CA THR A 285 -7.70 25.90 21.46
C THR A 285 -7.08 25.12 20.30
N PRO A 286 -7.30 25.53 19.04
CA PRO A 286 -6.54 24.98 17.93
C PRO A 286 -5.12 25.52 18.03
N GLU A 287 -4.21 24.75 18.63
CA GLU A 287 -2.79 24.97 18.39
C GLU A 287 -2.58 24.80 16.89
N ALA A 288 -2.21 25.91 16.23
CA ALA A 288 -1.83 25.93 14.83
C ALA A 288 -0.53 25.15 14.64
N THR A 289 -0.60 23.81 14.65
CA THR A 289 0.46 22.98 14.11
C THR A 289 0.35 23.01 12.59
N SER A 290 0.90 24.07 12.03
CA SER A 290 1.45 24.09 10.67
C SER A 290 2.61 23.07 10.65
N ASP A 291 2.31 21.81 10.36
CA ASP A 291 3.30 20.89 9.82
C ASP A 291 2.59 19.96 8.84
N GLU A 292 3.09 19.93 7.61
CA GLU A 292 2.66 19.06 6.52
C GLU A 292 2.71 17.59 6.99
N ILE A 293 1.55 17.04 7.32
CA ILE A 293 1.39 15.60 7.54
C ILE A 293 1.46 14.94 6.17
N SER A 294 2.68 14.58 5.75
CA SER A 294 2.82 13.55 4.72
C SER A 294 2.25 12.24 5.26
N PRO A 295 1.39 11.55 4.49
CA PRO A 295 0.83 10.27 4.91
C PRO A 295 1.96 9.25 5.15
N GLN A 296 2.11 8.81 6.40
CA GLN A 296 3.01 7.71 6.75
C GLN A 296 2.40 6.40 6.24
N PHE A 297 2.69 6.06 4.99
CA PHE A 297 2.38 4.74 4.46
C PHE A 297 3.27 3.69 5.12
N PHE A 298 2.65 2.57 5.52
CA PHE A 298 3.28 1.40 6.11
C PHE A 298 4.57 1.02 5.37
N THR A 299 5.73 1.29 5.97
CA THR A 299 6.97 0.60 5.59
C THR A 299 6.87 -0.84 6.09
N PRO A 300 7.19 -1.86 5.27
CA PRO A 300 7.35 -3.22 5.76
C PRO A 300 8.38 -3.19 6.90
N VAL A 301 8.00 -3.72 8.06
CA VAL A 301 8.92 -3.93 9.18
C VAL A 301 9.97 -4.92 8.69
N GLU A 302 11.14 -4.43 8.29
CA GLU A 302 12.31 -5.28 8.15
C GLU A 302 12.65 -5.80 9.56
N ASP A 303 12.48 -7.11 9.76
CA ASP A 303 13.06 -7.84 10.88
C ASP A 303 14.58 -7.66 10.85
N ARG A 304 15.06 -6.56 11.46
CA ARG A 304 16.46 -6.40 11.83
C ARG A 304 16.76 -7.41 12.92
N LYS A 305 17.25 -8.58 12.53
CA LYS A 305 18.04 -9.42 13.43
C LYS A 305 19.25 -8.61 13.86
N GLU A 306 19.24 -8.15 15.11
CA GLU A 306 20.40 -7.59 15.78
C GLU A 306 21.54 -8.61 15.71
N VAL A 307 22.57 -8.29 14.93
CA VAL A 307 23.84 -9.01 14.97
C VAL A 307 24.57 -8.55 16.23
N PRO A 308 24.93 -9.44 17.17
CA PRO A 308 25.63 -9.04 18.37
C PRO A 308 27.03 -8.50 18.01
N PRO A 309 27.55 -7.53 18.78
CA PRO A 309 28.83 -6.91 18.50
C PRO A 309 29.96 -7.94 18.53
N LYS A 310 30.71 -8.02 17.42
CA LYS A 310 31.98 -8.76 17.38
C LYS A 310 32.94 -8.13 18.38
N LYS A 311 33.37 -8.93 19.36
CA LYS A 311 34.54 -8.60 20.19
C LYS A 311 35.76 -8.50 19.29
N GLU A 312 36.35 -7.32 19.23
CA GLU A 312 37.73 -7.13 18.78
C GLU A 312 38.63 -8.01 19.65
N LYS A 313 39.34 -8.94 19.01
CA LYS A 313 40.50 -9.60 19.59
C LYS A 313 41.72 -9.07 18.88
N ASP A 314 42.65 -8.60 19.69
CA ASP A 314 43.92 -8.03 19.31
C ASP A 314 44.72 -8.92 18.36
N VAL A 315 45.36 -8.21 17.44
CA VAL A 315 46.38 -8.65 16.51
C VAL A 315 47.59 -9.18 17.27
N ILE A 316 47.88 -10.47 17.15
CA ILE A 316 49.25 -11.00 17.18
C ILE A 316 49.38 -11.99 16.02
N GLY A 317 50.30 -11.67 15.10
CA GLY A 317 50.44 -12.35 13.83
C GLY A 317 51.04 -13.75 13.91
N SER A 318 50.83 -14.50 12.83
CA SER A 318 51.74 -15.53 12.34
C SER A 318 51.30 -15.97 10.95
N SER A 319 52.29 -16.11 10.08
CA SER A 319 52.28 -16.63 8.72
C SER A 319 51.60 -17.99 8.52
N GLY A 320 51.17 -18.25 7.28
CA GLY A 320 51.28 -19.58 6.66
C GLY A 320 49.98 -20.16 6.09
N ASP A 321 49.91 -20.17 4.76
CA ASP A 321 49.41 -21.23 3.87
C ASP A 321 48.01 -21.89 4.02
N SER A 322 47.56 -22.32 2.84
CA SER A 322 46.61 -23.41 2.56
C SER A 322 45.17 -23.02 2.23
N TRP A 323 44.93 -22.88 0.93
CA TRP A 323 43.68 -23.22 0.26
C TRP A 323 43.48 -24.74 0.26
N LEU A 324 42.22 -25.18 0.24
CA LEU A 324 41.71 -26.58 0.18
C LEU A 324 41.67 -27.32 1.53
N ASP A 325 40.50 -27.37 2.16
CA ASP A 325 39.74 -28.60 2.43
C ASP A 325 38.47 -28.24 3.25
N ASP A 326 37.46 -29.12 3.19
CA ASP A 326 36.20 -29.14 3.96
C ASP A 326 34.92 -28.71 3.22
N TYR A 327 34.54 -29.56 2.26
CA TYR A 327 33.16 -30.07 2.16
C TYR A 327 33.21 -31.60 2.05
N MET A 328 33.08 -32.26 3.20
CA MET A 328 32.43 -33.57 3.35
C MET A 328 31.18 -33.39 4.18
#